data_AF-A0A1N6JLQ5-F1
#
_entry.id   AF-A0A1N6JLQ5-F1
#
_cell.length_a   1.000
_cell.length_b   1.000
_cell.length_c   1.000
_cell.angle_alpha   90.00
_cell.angle_beta   90.00
_cell.angle_gamma   90.00
#
_symmetry.space_group_name_H-M   'P 1'
#
loop_
_entity.id
_entity.type
_entity.pdbx_description
1 polymer ?
#
loop_
_entity_poly.entity_id
_entity_poly.type
_entity_poly.pdbx_seq_one_letter_code
_entity_poly.pdbx_strand_id
1 'polypeptide(L)'
;MMKFKKFISTSKKNLSTSISNLKRKDRLVKLFVTATFLLYMVFCYSCYNPIEGDIYPIRQHSIWTESVGEKEPCYLEGKKLFLERESQDDSFLHEFFIGKNRLYVWHLQYLDDDGVRKNILTYRFHFHGGIGAVIQGTSLGLDVKGDSVEVVYDVEPYDGITIEPGPYSDKIVVLKGNPDRWARASLCYIRWSN
;
A
#
# COMPACT_ATOMS: atom_id res chain seq x y z
N MET A 1 -0.12 -9.61 -74.77
CA MET A 1 -0.46 -8.45 -73.90
C MET A 1 -1.41 -8.78 -72.74
N MET A 2 -2.38 -9.70 -72.91
CA MET A 2 -3.40 -10.04 -71.90
C MET A 2 -2.88 -10.72 -70.61
N LYS A 3 -1.80 -11.50 -70.70
CA LYS A 3 -1.15 -12.18 -69.56
C LYS A 3 -0.50 -11.20 -68.56
N PHE A 4 0.05 -10.09 -69.03
CA PHE A 4 0.76 -9.11 -68.20
C PHE A 4 -0.20 -8.27 -67.34
N LYS A 5 -1.35 -7.86 -67.91
CA LYS A 5 -2.41 -7.17 -67.15
C LYS A 5 -2.98 -8.04 -66.02
N LYS A 6 -3.18 -9.34 -66.29
CA LYS A 6 -3.66 -10.31 -65.28
C LYS A 6 -2.63 -10.54 -64.17
N PHE A 7 -1.34 -10.54 -64.49
CA PHE A 7 -0.27 -10.63 -63.50
C PHE A 7 -0.27 -9.41 -62.56
N ILE A 8 -0.32 -8.19 -63.12
CA ILE A 8 -0.37 -6.95 -62.34
C ILE A 8 -1.62 -6.88 -61.44
N SER A 9 -2.80 -7.27 -61.94
CA SER A 9 -4.02 -7.25 -61.12
C SER A 9 -3.97 -8.24 -59.96
N THR A 10 -3.40 -9.42 -60.19
CA THR A 10 -3.25 -10.47 -59.16
C THR A 10 -2.24 -10.04 -58.10
N SER A 11 -1.10 -9.46 -58.51
CA SER A 11 -0.10 -8.93 -57.59
C SER A 11 -0.63 -7.77 -56.74
N LYS A 12 -1.41 -6.84 -57.32
CA LYS A 12 -2.07 -5.77 -56.55
C LYS A 12 -3.06 -6.31 -55.52
N LYS A 13 -3.87 -7.31 -55.88
CA LYS A 13 -4.84 -7.95 -54.98
C LYS A 13 -4.15 -8.71 -53.84
N ASN A 14 -3.05 -9.40 -54.12
CA ASN A 14 -2.26 -10.09 -53.10
C ASN A 14 -1.60 -9.08 -52.15
N LEU A 15 -1.06 -7.98 -52.66
CA LEU A 15 -0.45 -6.92 -51.84
C LEU A 15 -1.48 -6.25 -50.92
N SER A 16 -2.67 -5.89 -51.44
CA SER A 16 -3.73 -5.28 -50.64
C SER A 16 -4.21 -6.21 -49.52
N THR A 17 -4.33 -7.51 -49.82
CA THR A 17 -4.75 -8.53 -48.85
C THR A 17 -3.70 -8.74 -47.76
N SER A 18 -2.41 -8.76 -48.14
CA SER A 18 -1.30 -8.81 -47.18
C SER A 18 -1.27 -7.58 -46.27
N ILE A 19 -1.44 -6.38 -46.82
CA ILE A 19 -1.50 -5.14 -46.04
C ILE A 19 -2.69 -5.12 -45.08
N SER A 20 -3.88 -5.55 -45.52
CA SER A 20 -5.06 -5.61 -44.64
C SER A 20 -4.87 -6.62 -43.50
N ASN A 21 -4.24 -7.75 -43.78
CA ASN A 21 -3.93 -8.76 -42.76
C ASN A 21 -2.90 -8.26 -41.75
N LEU A 22 -1.89 -7.52 -42.21
CA LEU A 22 -0.86 -6.92 -41.36
C LEU A 22 -1.46 -5.85 -40.43
N LYS A 23 -2.34 -4.99 -40.95
CA LYS A 23 -3.10 -4.01 -40.14
C LYS A 23 -4.01 -4.68 -39.12
N ARG A 24 -4.67 -5.79 -39.48
CA ARG A 24 -5.52 -6.56 -38.55
C ARG A 24 -4.69 -7.19 -37.42
N LYS A 25 -3.52 -7.75 -37.74
CA LYS A 25 -2.57 -8.29 -36.75
C LYS A 25 -2.05 -7.19 -35.84
N ASP A 26 -1.63 -6.05 -36.38
CA ASP A 26 -1.18 -4.89 -35.60
C ASP A 26 -2.26 -4.38 -34.64
N ARG A 27 -3.52 -4.30 -35.10
CA ARG A 27 -4.66 -3.93 -34.24
C ARG A 27 -4.90 -4.93 -33.11
N LEU A 28 -4.78 -6.23 -33.38
CA LEU A 28 -4.91 -7.28 -32.37
C LEU A 28 -3.77 -7.24 -31.35
N VAL A 29 -2.53 -7.03 -31.80
CA VAL A 29 -1.37 -6.87 -30.92
C VAL A 29 -1.54 -5.67 -30.01
N LYS A 30 -1.93 -4.51 -30.57
CA LYS A 30 -2.22 -3.31 -29.77
C LYS A 30 -3.32 -3.55 -28.74
N LEU A 31 -4.43 -4.18 -29.14
CA LEU A 31 -5.51 -4.51 -28.22
C LEU A 31 -5.04 -5.43 -27.10
N PHE A 32 -4.26 -6.46 -27.43
CA PHE A 32 -3.70 -7.39 -26.44
C PHE A 32 -2.78 -6.66 -25.45
N VAL A 33 -1.84 -5.86 -25.94
CA VAL A 33 -0.92 -5.08 -25.10
C VAL A 33 -1.69 -4.13 -24.19
N THR A 34 -2.68 -3.40 -24.71
CA THR A 34 -3.52 -2.49 -23.90
C THR A 34 -4.32 -3.25 -22.85
N ALA A 35 -4.93 -4.38 -23.21
CA ALA A 35 -5.71 -5.18 -22.27
C ALA A 35 -4.83 -5.79 -21.16
N THR A 36 -3.67 -6.34 -21.51
CA THR A 36 -2.70 -6.85 -20.53
C THR A 36 -2.18 -5.74 -19.63
N PHE A 37 -1.90 -4.56 -20.18
CA PHE A 37 -1.50 -3.40 -19.38
C PHE A 37 -2.59 -2.96 -18.40
N LEU A 38 -3.84 -2.85 -18.84
CA LEU A 38 -4.97 -2.52 -17.97
C LEU A 38 -5.18 -3.57 -16.88
N LEU A 39 -5.08 -4.86 -17.24
CA LEU A 39 -5.18 -5.95 -16.27
C LEU A 39 -4.05 -5.85 -15.22
N TYR A 40 -2.82 -5.58 -15.67
CA TYR A 40 -1.68 -5.35 -14.79
C TYR A 40 -1.91 -4.16 -13.84
N MET A 41 -2.44 -3.04 -14.34
CA MET A 41 -2.77 -1.89 -13.51
C MET A 41 -3.84 -2.21 -12.46
N VAL A 42 -4.86 -2.99 -12.82
CA VAL A 42 -5.88 -3.46 -11.85
C VAL A 42 -5.26 -4.39 -10.81
N PHE A 43 -4.39 -5.32 -11.22
CA PHE A 43 -3.68 -6.18 -10.28
C PHE A 43 -2.80 -5.35 -9.34
N CYS A 44 -2.01 -4.40 -9.85
CA CYS A 44 -1.19 -3.51 -9.02
C CYS A 44 -2.02 -2.62 -8.08
N TYR A 45 -3.20 -2.16 -8.49
CA TYR A 45 -4.13 -1.45 -7.62
C TYR A 45 -4.62 -2.36 -6.48
N SER A 46 -4.98 -3.61 -6.80
CA SER A 46 -5.43 -4.60 -5.82
C SER A 46 -4.31 -5.18 -4.95
N CYS A 47 -3.05 -5.06 -5.37
CA CYS A 47 -1.89 -5.50 -4.62
C CYS A 47 -1.60 -4.49 -3.49
N TYR A 48 -2.39 -4.57 -2.43
CA TYR A 48 -2.04 -4.21 -1.05
C TYR A 48 -1.53 -2.79 -0.78
N ASN A 49 -1.90 -1.78 -1.57
CA ASN A 49 -1.77 -0.39 -1.09
C ASN A 49 -2.81 -0.14 0.00
N PRO A 50 -2.43 0.22 1.25
CA PRO A 50 -3.40 0.66 2.23
C PRO A 50 -4.11 1.85 1.61
N ILE A 51 -5.43 1.67 1.52
CA ILE A 51 -6.33 2.65 0.98
C ILE A 51 -6.19 3.88 1.84
N GLU A 52 -5.99 4.97 1.14
CA GLU A 52 -5.92 6.28 1.73
C GLU A 52 -7.22 6.62 2.49
N GLY A 53 -7.10 7.22 3.68
CA GLY A 53 -8.25 7.54 4.54
C GLY A 53 -8.89 6.33 5.23
N ASP A 54 -8.31 5.13 5.08
CA ASP A 54 -8.80 3.92 5.71
C ASP A 54 -8.25 3.74 7.13
N ILE A 55 -9.01 3.04 7.97
CA ILE A 55 -8.69 2.80 9.37
C ILE A 55 -8.21 1.36 9.56
N TYR A 56 -6.97 1.23 10.02
CA TYR A 56 -6.33 -0.05 10.28
C TYR A 56 -6.35 -0.35 11.79
N PRO A 57 -7.15 -1.33 12.25
CA PRO A 57 -7.21 -1.65 13.66
C PRO A 57 -5.89 -2.30 14.11
N ILE A 58 -5.35 -1.83 15.24
CA ILE A 58 -4.22 -2.49 15.90
C ILE A 58 -4.79 -3.62 16.74
N ARG A 59 -4.32 -4.85 16.51
CA ARG A 59 -4.85 -6.05 17.14
C ARG A 59 -3.81 -6.70 18.03
N GLN A 60 -4.29 -7.40 19.05
CA GLN A 60 -3.42 -8.14 19.96
C GLN A 60 -2.73 -9.30 19.24
N HIS A 61 -1.45 -9.52 19.55
CA HIS A 61 -0.72 -10.70 19.10
C HIS A 61 -0.83 -11.80 20.16
N SER A 62 -1.41 -12.95 19.81
CA SER A 62 -1.39 -14.12 20.68
C SER A 62 -0.22 -15.03 20.30
N ILE A 63 0.73 -15.21 21.23
CA ILE A 63 1.90 -16.09 21.08
C ILE A 63 1.47 -17.57 20.92
N TRP A 64 0.24 -17.93 21.31
CA TRP A 64 -0.22 -19.31 21.46
C TRP A 64 -1.35 -19.74 20.52
N THR A 65 -1.79 -18.87 19.61
CA THR A 65 -2.89 -19.20 18.69
C THR A 65 -2.61 -18.68 17.29
N GLU A 66 -2.10 -19.57 16.43
CA GLU A 66 -2.23 -19.48 14.97
C GLU A 66 -3.68 -19.68 14.50
N SER A 67 -4.66 -19.75 15.41
CA SER A 67 -6.05 -19.91 15.03
C SER A 67 -6.62 -18.60 14.49
N VAL A 68 -7.37 -18.75 13.40
CA VAL A 68 -8.16 -17.78 12.65
C VAL A 68 -9.34 -17.26 13.50
N GLY A 69 -9.06 -16.76 14.70
CA GLY A 69 -10.00 -16.05 15.55
C GLY A 69 -9.82 -14.54 15.40
N GLU A 70 -10.91 -13.78 15.51
CA GLU A 70 -10.86 -12.32 15.51
C GLU A 70 -9.99 -11.84 16.68
N LYS A 71 -8.75 -11.46 16.38
CA LYS A 71 -7.83 -10.88 17.36
C LYS A 71 -8.45 -9.60 17.93
N GLU A 72 -8.51 -9.50 19.26
CA GLU A 72 -9.08 -8.35 19.93
C GLU A 72 -8.32 -7.07 19.57
N PRO A 73 -9.02 -5.93 19.42
CA PRO A 73 -8.38 -4.65 19.22
C PRO A 73 -7.57 -4.25 20.47
N CYS A 74 -6.53 -3.47 20.24
CA CYS A 74 -5.69 -2.93 21.30
C CYS A 74 -6.27 -1.65 21.88
N TYR A 75 -6.11 -1.50 23.19
CA TYR A 75 -6.57 -0.35 23.94
C TYR A 75 -5.42 0.25 24.76
N LEU A 76 -5.39 1.58 24.83
CA LEU A 76 -4.55 2.33 25.76
C LEU A 76 -5.48 3.08 26.70
N GLU A 77 -5.43 2.74 28.00
CA GLU A 77 -6.32 3.32 29.01
C GLU A 77 -7.81 3.27 28.62
N GLY A 78 -8.23 2.15 28.03
CA GLY A 78 -9.62 1.95 27.56
C GLY A 78 -9.95 2.61 26.23
N LYS A 79 -9.04 3.37 25.62
CA LYS A 79 -9.23 3.97 24.29
C LYS A 79 -8.70 3.05 23.20
N LYS A 80 -9.54 2.75 22.20
CA LYS A 80 -9.18 1.86 21.09
C LYS A 80 -8.12 2.52 20.21
N LEU A 81 -7.03 1.80 19.96
CA LEU A 81 -5.95 2.22 19.08
C LEU A 81 -6.20 1.80 17.64
N PHE A 82 -5.88 2.68 16.71
CA PHE A 82 -5.90 2.39 15.28
C PHE A 82 -4.89 3.25 14.54
N LEU A 83 -4.55 2.82 13.33
CA LEU A 83 -3.63 3.50 12.45
C LEU A 83 -4.42 4.03 11.25
N GLU A 84 -4.20 5.28 10.86
CA GLU A 84 -4.83 5.92 9.70
C GLU A 84 -3.74 6.44 8.76
N ARG A 85 -3.91 6.19 7.45
CA ARG A 85 -3.13 6.86 6.41
C ARG A 85 -3.87 8.13 6.00
N GLU A 86 -3.22 9.28 6.08
CA GLU A 86 -3.80 10.57 5.71
C GLU A 86 -4.30 10.56 4.26
N SER A 87 -5.46 11.20 4.03
CA SER A 87 -5.99 11.43 2.69
C SER A 87 -5.20 12.47 1.92
N GLN A 88 -5.06 12.21 0.64
CA GLN A 88 -4.12 12.68 -0.33
C GLN A 88 -4.88 12.71 -1.66
N ASP A 89 -5.49 13.86 -1.99
CA ASP A 89 -6.42 14.09 -3.13
C ASP A 89 -5.88 13.81 -4.57
N ASP A 90 -4.94 12.89 -4.75
CA ASP A 90 -4.38 12.54 -6.04
C ASP A 90 -4.94 11.22 -6.58
N SER A 91 -5.15 11.18 -7.89
CA SER A 91 -5.55 9.95 -8.56
C SER A 91 -4.47 8.87 -8.47
N PHE A 92 -4.87 7.60 -8.38
CA PHE A 92 -3.97 6.43 -8.45
C PHE A 92 -2.95 6.48 -9.61
N LEU A 93 -3.37 7.01 -10.78
CA LEU A 93 -2.47 7.17 -11.94
C LEU A 93 -1.32 8.14 -11.65
N HIS A 94 -1.58 9.18 -10.86
CA HIS A 94 -0.54 10.12 -10.42
C HIS A 94 0.49 9.42 -9.53
N GLU A 95 0.04 8.61 -8.57
CA GLU A 95 0.93 7.84 -7.68
C GLU A 95 1.80 6.85 -8.46
N PHE A 96 1.21 6.14 -9.44
CA PHE A 96 1.92 5.10 -10.19
C PHE A 96 2.97 5.65 -11.18
N PHE A 97 2.69 6.76 -11.85
CA PHE A 97 3.55 7.29 -12.92
C PHE A 97 4.48 8.43 -12.49
N ILE A 98 4.10 9.22 -11.49
CA ILE A 98 4.76 10.49 -11.14
C ILE A 98 5.32 10.46 -9.70
N GLY A 99 4.69 9.70 -8.80
CA GLY A 99 4.86 9.77 -7.34
C GLY A 99 6.17 9.30 -6.72
N LYS A 100 7.32 9.31 -7.40
CA LYS A 100 8.60 8.80 -6.85
C LYS A 100 9.13 9.54 -5.61
N ASN A 101 8.64 10.75 -5.34
CA ASN A 101 9.05 11.56 -4.20
C ASN A 101 7.90 11.83 -3.21
N ARG A 102 6.76 11.13 -3.34
CA ARG A 102 5.61 11.35 -2.46
C ARG A 102 5.88 10.73 -1.07
N LEU A 103 5.43 11.42 -0.03
CA LEU A 103 5.48 10.93 1.35
C LEU A 103 4.07 10.57 1.78
N TYR A 104 3.86 9.35 2.25
CA TYR A 104 2.64 8.96 2.94
C TYR A 104 2.75 9.32 4.41
N VAL A 105 1.72 10.01 4.90
CA VAL A 105 1.61 10.40 6.30
C VAL A 105 0.72 9.38 7.01
N TRP A 106 1.20 8.91 8.14
CA TRP A 106 0.53 7.92 8.97
C TRP A 106 0.34 8.47 10.37
N HIS A 107 -0.84 8.21 10.94
CA HIS A 107 -1.20 8.62 12.28
C HIS A 107 -1.59 7.41 13.10
N LEU A 108 -0.88 7.20 14.22
CA LEU A 108 -1.41 6.36 15.29
C LEU A 108 -2.42 7.20 16.06
N GLN A 109 -3.63 6.70 16.19
CA GLN A 109 -4.75 7.45 16.75
C GLN A 109 -5.52 6.64 17.79
N TYR A 110 -6.28 7.39 18.60
CA TYR A 110 -7.36 6.88 19.43
C TYR A 110 -8.63 7.71 19.25
N LEU A 111 -9.77 7.13 19.60
CA LEU A 111 -11.03 7.85 19.72
C LEU A 111 -11.17 8.35 21.16
N ASP A 112 -11.37 9.65 21.33
CA ASP A 112 -11.65 10.22 22.64
C ASP A 112 -13.10 9.96 23.09
N ASP A 113 -13.46 10.34 24.32
CA ASP A 113 -14.81 10.12 24.87
C ASP A 113 -15.91 10.82 24.05
N ASP A 114 -15.56 11.94 23.40
CA ASP A 114 -16.43 12.69 22.51
C ASP A 114 -16.52 12.07 21.09
N GLY A 115 -15.88 10.93 20.84
CA GLY A 115 -15.80 10.30 19.52
C GLY A 115 -14.88 11.03 18.53
N VAL A 116 -14.08 11.99 19.01
CA VAL A 116 -13.12 12.74 18.21
C VAL A 116 -11.83 11.94 18.07
N ARG A 117 -11.31 11.82 16.84
CA ARG A 117 -10.01 11.20 16.58
C ARG A 117 -8.88 12.09 17.08
N LYS A 118 -7.93 11.51 17.79
CA LYS A 118 -6.75 12.21 18.32
C LYS A 118 -5.50 11.44 17.93
N ASN A 119 -4.51 12.16 17.39
CA ASN A 119 -3.22 11.60 17.04
C ASN A 119 -2.38 11.42 18.32
N ILE A 120 -1.70 10.28 18.40
CA ILE A 120 -0.69 9.96 19.42
C ILE A 120 0.69 10.23 18.84
N LEU A 121 0.92 9.76 17.61
CA LEU A 121 2.13 10.03 16.86
C LEU A 121 1.85 10.10 15.36
N THR A 122 2.74 10.79 14.66
CA THR A 122 2.72 10.96 13.20
C THR A 122 4.08 10.60 12.62
N TYR A 123 4.09 9.90 11.50
CA TYR A 123 5.32 9.54 10.79
C TYR A 123 5.12 9.49 9.28
N ARG A 124 6.21 9.61 8.53
CA ARG A 124 6.19 9.73 7.06
C ARG A 124 7.13 8.75 6.39
N PHE A 125 6.66 8.12 5.31
CA PHE A 125 7.46 7.23 4.48
C PHE A 125 7.34 7.55 3.01
N HIS A 126 8.42 7.35 2.26
CA HIS A 126 8.34 7.45 0.80
C HIS A 126 7.45 6.37 0.22
N PHE A 127 6.73 6.72 -0.83
CA PHE A 127 6.07 5.73 -1.65
C PHE A 127 7.11 4.85 -2.34
N HIS A 128 7.12 3.56 -1.99
CA HIS A 128 7.77 2.55 -2.78
C HIS A 128 6.68 1.88 -3.63
N GLY A 129 6.72 2.08 -4.95
CA GLY A 129 5.82 1.46 -5.92
C GLY A 129 6.37 0.13 -6.45
N GLY A 130 5.49 -0.84 -6.73
CA GLY A 130 5.84 -2.18 -7.22
C GLY A 130 5.06 -3.30 -6.52
N ILE A 131 5.09 -4.51 -7.08
CA ILE A 131 4.51 -5.70 -6.44
C ILE A 131 5.27 -5.94 -5.12
N GLY A 132 4.59 -5.80 -3.98
CA GLY A 132 5.17 -5.92 -2.63
C GLY A 132 5.85 -4.66 -2.08
N ALA A 133 5.76 -3.53 -2.79
CA ALA A 133 6.49 -2.31 -2.44
C ALA A 133 5.83 -1.50 -1.31
N VAL A 134 4.57 -1.78 -1.01
CA VAL A 134 3.79 -1.05 -0.01
C VAL A 134 4.21 -1.38 1.43
N ILE A 135 4.74 -2.59 1.63
CA ILE A 135 4.88 -3.19 2.95
C ILE A 135 6.34 -3.19 3.43
N GLN A 136 7.29 -2.92 2.54
CA GLN A 136 8.70 -2.80 2.93
C GLN A 136 8.96 -1.44 3.58
N GLY A 137 8.85 -1.41 4.92
CA GLY A 137 9.46 -0.36 5.73
C GLY A 137 8.52 0.52 6.55
N THR A 138 7.19 0.30 6.50
CA THR A 138 6.21 1.05 7.32
C THR A 138 5.77 0.31 8.59
N SER A 139 6.34 -0.87 8.84
CA SER A 139 6.01 -1.71 9.99
C SER A 139 6.42 -1.04 11.31
N LEU A 140 5.42 -0.55 12.04
CA LEU A 140 5.55 -0.15 13.44
C LEU A 140 5.04 -1.26 14.35
N GLY A 141 5.89 -1.74 15.25
CA GLY A 141 5.46 -2.50 16.41
C GLY A 141 4.97 -1.55 17.50
N LEU A 142 3.90 -1.92 18.20
CA LEU A 142 3.32 -1.12 19.28
C LEU A 142 3.13 -1.99 20.52
N ASP A 143 4.03 -1.92 21.48
CA ASP A 143 3.91 -2.67 22.72
C ASP A 143 3.35 -1.79 23.83
N VAL A 144 2.16 -2.12 24.33
CA VAL A 144 1.54 -1.40 25.43
C VAL A 144 1.97 -2.06 26.74
N LYS A 145 2.84 -1.38 27.50
CA LYS A 145 3.43 -1.88 28.74
C LYS A 145 2.97 -1.04 29.93
N GLY A 146 1.89 -1.46 30.58
CA GLY A 146 1.40 -0.84 31.81
C GLY A 146 1.04 0.63 31.61
N ASP A 147 1.98 1.52 31.91
CA ASP A 147 1.90 2.99 31.82
C ASP A 147 2.57 3.58 30.57
N SER A 148 3.23 2.79 29.73
CA SER A 148 3.94 3.25 28.53
C SER A 148 3.55 2.50 27.26
N VAL A 149 3.79 3.14 26.12
CA VAL A 149 3.67 2.52 24.79
C VAL A 149 5.02 2.59 24.10
N GLU A 150 5.62 1.43 23.86
CA GLU A 150 6.84 1.31 23.08
C GLU A 150 6.49 1.18 21.60
N VAL A 151 7.06 2.08 20.80
CA VAL A 151 6.90 2.13 19.35
C VAL A 151 8.21 1.67 18.74
N VAL A 152 8.18 0.53 18.06
CA VAL A 152 9.38 -0.11 17.49
C VAL A 152 9.36 0.01 15.97
N TYR A 153 10.45 0.48 15.37
CA TYR A 153 10.59 0.59 13.92
C TYR A 153 11.90 -0.04 13.42
N ASP A 154 11.85 -0.69 12.25
CA ASP A 154 13.05 -1.22 11.57
C ASP A 154 13.69 -0.13 10.68
N VAL A 155 12.84 0.51 9.87
CA VAL A 155 13.24 1.53 8.90
C VAL A 155 12.92 2.90 9.44
N GLU A 156 13.89 3.81 9.38
CA GLU A 156 13.74 5.18 9.83
C GLU A 156 12.68 5.90 8.97
N PRO A 157 11.64 6.52 9.57
CA PRO A 157 10.74 7.39 8.83
C PRO A 157 11.49 8.61 8.28
N TYR A 158 11.00 9.18 7.18
CA TYR A 158 11.67 10.25 6.43
C TYR A 158 12.13 11.42 7.30
N ASP A 159 11.25 11.88 8.20
CA ASP A 159 11.52 12.97 9.14
C ASP A 159 11.45 12.48 10.61
N GLY A 160 11.69 11.18 10.83
CA GLY A 160 11.52 10.53 12.13
C GLY A 160 10.06 10.41 12.58
N ILE A 161 9.86 10.07 13.85
CA ILE A 161 8.55 9.94 14.49
C ILE A 161 8.27 11.21 15.31
N THR A 162 7.14 11.86 15.02
CA THR A 162 6.65 13.00 15.79
C THR A 162 5.64 12.52 16.84
N ILE A 163 5.90 12.77 18.11
CA ILE A 163 4.93 12.52 19.19
C ILE A 163 4.02 13.75 19.28
N GLU A 164 2.72 13.52 19.14
CA GLU A 164 1.72 14.58 19.15
C GLU A 164 1.38 14.96 20.59
N PRO A 165 1.06 16.24 20.88
CA PRO A 165 0.70 16.67 22.22
C PRO A 165 -0.65 16.08 22.66
N GLY A 166 -0.70 15.54 23.87
CA GLY A 166 -1.87 14.86 24.41
C GLY A 166 -1.61 14.10 25.72
N PRO A 167 -2.61 13.38 26.23
CA PRO A 167 -2.54 12.67 27.52
C PRO A 167 -1.62 11.43 27.49
N TYR A 168 -1.11 11.08 26.32
CA TYR A 168 -0.24 9.91 26.11
C TYR A 168 1.18 10.27 25.70
N SER A 169 1.49 11.56 25.46
CA SER A 169 2.76 11.96 24.83
C SER A 169 3.99 11.57 25.66
N ASP A 170 3.90 11.69 26.98
CA ASP A 170 4.94 11.33 27.93
C ASP A 170 5.09 9.81 28.13
N LYS A 171 4.10 9.04 27.67
CA LYS A 171 4.06 7.58 27.75
C LYS A 171 4.64 6.91 26.51
N ILE A 172 4.93 7.67 25.45
CA ILE A 172 5.46 7.11 24.20
C ILE A 172 6.98 7.01 24.26
N VAL A 173 7.49 5.78 24.08
CA VAL A 173 8.93 5.50 23.95
C VAL A 173 9.20 4.97 22.56
N VAL A 174 10.08 5.64 21.81
CA VAL A 174 10.40 5.27 20.42
C VAL A 174 11.73 4.51 20.39
N LEU A 175 11.73 3.30 19.83
CA LEU A 175 12.86 2.38 19.81
C LEU A 175 13.18 1.90 18.39
N LYS A 176 14.47 1.90 18.04
CA LYS A 176 14.95 1.29 16.80
C LYS A 176 15.18 -0.20 17.01
N GLY A 177 14.55 -1.05 16.20
CA GLY A 177 14.68 -2.50 16.33
C GLY A 177 13.79 -3.26 15.35
N ASN A 178 14.08 -4.54 15.17
CA ASN A 178 13.31 -5.36 14.22
C ASN A 178 11.90 -5.68 14.78
N PRO A 179 10.82 -5.19 14.14
CA PRO A 179 9.46 -5.36 14.63
C PRO A 179 9.04 -6.83 14.69
N ASP A 180 9.57 -7.72 13.86
CA ASP A 180 9.19 -9.15 13.88
C ASP A 180 9.76 -9.89 15.10
N ARG A 181 10.96 -9.52 15.59
CA ARG A 181 11.47 -10.03 16.86
C ARG A 181 10.69 -9.47 18.05
N TRP A 182 10.30 -8.20 17.96
CA TRP A 182 9.50 -7.53 18.98
C TRP A 182 8.06 -8.04 19.03
N ALA A 183 7.43 -8.31 17.88
CA ALA A 183 6.07 -8.84 17.75
C ALA A 183 5.86 -10.17 18.50
N ARG A 184 6.91 -10.98 18.63
CA ARG A 184 6.86 -12.23 19.42
C ARG A 184 6.77 -11.97 20.92
N ALA A 185 7.15 -10.78 21.37
CA ALA A 185 7.13 -10.37 22.77
C ALA A 185 6.03 -9.33 23.07
N SER A 186 5.57 -8.58 22.07
CA SER A 186 4.59 -7.50 22.24
C SER A 186 3.15 -7.99 22.28
N LEU A 187 2.36 -7.42 23.18
CA LEU A 187 0.94 -7.77 23.33
C LEU A 187 0.09 -7.20 22.18
N CYS A 188 0.49 -6.04 21.65
CA CYS A 188 -0.15 -5.35 20.56
C CYS A 188 0.79 -5.29 19.35
N TYR A 189 0.28 -5.56 18.15
CA TYR A 189 1.14 -5.55 16.97
C TYR A 189 0.33 -5.27 15.70
N ILE A 190 0.84 -4.35 14.87
CA ILE A 190 0.39 -4.21 13.49
C ILE A 190 1.51 -4.67 12.56
N ARG A 191 1.21 -5.72 11.79
CA ARG A 191 2.07 -6.17 10.70
C ARG A 191 1.43 -5.76 9.39
N TRP A 192 2.17 -5.01 8.60
CA TRP A 192 1.97 -5.05 7.17
C TRP A 192 2.72 -6.30 6.69
N SER A 193 2.01 -7.35 6.25
CA SER A 193 2.62 -8.53 5.66
C SER A 193 2.25 -8.61 4.18
N ASN A 194 3.23 -8.89 3.33
CA ASN A 194 2.99 -9.33 1.95
C ASN A 194 2.17 -10.62 1.92
#